data_AF-H9VDM1-F1
#
_entry.id   AF-H9VDM1-F1
#
_cell.length_a   1.000
_cell.length_b   1.000
_cell.length_c   1.000
_cell.angle_alpha   90.00
_cell.angle_beta   90.00
_cell.angle_gamma   90.00
#
_symmetry.space_group_name_H-M   'P 1'
#
loop_
_entity.id
_entity.type
_entity.pdbx_description
1 polymer ?
#
loop_
_entity_poly.entity_id
_entity_poly.type
_entity_poly.pdbx_seq_one_letter_code
_entity_poly.pdbx_strand_id
1 'polypeptide(L)'
;PTKPSDYREVASKYCTEVRALTLRLLDAISESLGLEPDFLNKALGKHGQHMAINYYPRCPNPELTYGLPSHTDPNALTVLLQEQISGLQVLNNGSWIAVHPIPNSLVVNIGDQLQVLSNGIYKSAIHRAIVNSSVSRISIPT
;
A
#
# COMPACT_ATOMS: atom_id res chain seq x y z
N PRO A 1 -0.08 9.88 -17.76
CA PRO A 1 1.00 10.50 -18.57
C PRO A 1 0.83 10.19 -20.07
N THR A 2 1.45 10.96 -20.97
CA THR A 2 1.48 10.65 -22.42
C THR A 2 2.86 10.13 -22.89
N LYS A 3 3.85 10.12 -21.99
CA LYS A 3 5.18 9.56 -22.20
C LYS A 3 5.54 8.65 -21.02
N PRO A 4 6.10 7.45 -21.27
CA PRO A 4 6.16 6.79 -22.58
C PRO A 4 4.75 6.54 -23.16
N SER A 5 4.64 6.27 -24.47
CA SER A 5 3.34 6.22 -25.17
C SER A 5 2.41 5.11 -24.67
N ASP A 6 3.00 4.03 -24.17
CA ASP A 6 2.35 2.86 -23.60
C ASP A 6 1.99 3.01 -22.10
N TYR A 7 2.43 4.11 -21.45
CA TYR A 7 2.23 4.30 -20.00
C TYR A 7 0.78 4.10 -19.57
N ARG A 8 -0.19 4.67 -20.31
CA ARG A 8 -1.60 4.60 -19.93
C ARG A 8 -2.14 3.17 -20.03
N GLU A 9 -1.72 2.44 -21.05
CA GLU A 9 -2.11 1.05 -21.24
C GLU A 9 -1.57 0.18 -20.11
N VAL A 10 -0.27 0.30 -19.82
CA VAL A 10 0.40 -0.46 -18.75
C VAL A 10 -0.20 -0.12 -17.38
N ALA A 11 -0.37 1.16 -17.07
CA ALA A 11 -0.97 1.60 -15.81
C ALA A 11 -2.43 1.13 -15.68
N SER A 12 -3.22 1.20 -16.75
CA SER A 12 -4.60 0.72 -16.74
C SER A 12 -4.65 -0.78 -16.48
N LYS A 13 -3.80 -1.57 -17.16
CA LYS A 13 -3.71 -3.01 -16.95
C LYS A 13 -3.31 -3.34 -15.52
N TYR A 14 -2.30 -2.65 -14.98
CA TYR A 14 -1.89 -2.79 -13.59
C TYR A 14 -3.04 -2.50 -12.61
N CYS A 15 -3.75 -1.37 -12.77
CA CYS A 15 -4.90 -1.03 -11.92
C CYS A 15 -6.01 -2.10 -11.98
N THR A 16 -6.31 -2.64 -13.17
CA THR A 16 -7.28 -3.72 -13.35
C THR A 16 -6.87 -4.98 -12.59
N GLU A 17 -5.61 -5.42 -12.73
CA GLU A 17 -5.11 -6.63 -12.05
C GLU A 17 -5.03 -6.45 -10.54
N VAL A 18 -4.58 -5.27 -10.06
CA VAL A 18 -4.56 -4.96 -8.63
C VAL A 18 -5.97 -4.91 -8.07
N ARG A 19 -6.95 -4.35 -8.80
CA ARG A 19 -8.35 -4.37 -8.37
C ARG A 19 -8.85 -5.80 -8.18
N ALA A 20 -8.58 -6.69 -9.14
CA ALA A 20 -8.97 -8.08 -9.05
C ALA A 20 -8.27 -8.81 -7.89
N LEU A 21 -7.01 -8.46 -7.57
CA LEU A 21 -6.32 -8.94 -6.38
C LEU A 21 -7.00 -8.44 -5.09
N THR A 22 -7.24 -7.14 -4.97
CA THR A 22 -7.87 -6.53 -3.78
C THR A 22 -9.23 -7.13 -3.48
N LEU A 23 -10.07 -7.36 -4.49
CA LEU A 23 -11.38 -8.00 -4.33
C LEU A 23 -11.27 -9.42 -3.75
N ARG A 24 -10.33 -10.23 -4.27
CA ARG A 24 -10.08 -11.58 -3.75
C ARG A 24 -9.53 -11.57 -2.33
N LEU A 25 -8.69 -10.59 -2.00
CA LEU A 25 -8.18 -10.42 -0.63
C LEU A 25 -9.30 -10.04 0.32
N LEU A 26 -10.21 -9.15 -0.07
CA LEU A 26 -11.39 -8.82 0.73
C LEU A 26 -12.27 -10.04 0.96
N ASP A 27 -12.45 -10.90 -0.06
CA ASP A 27 -13.22 -12.13 0.09
C ASP A 27 -12.56 -13.08 1.11
N ALA A 28 -11.25 -13.31 0.99
CA ALA A 28 -10.51 -14.15 1.92
C ALA A 28 -10.50 -13.59 3.36
N ILE A 29 -10.45 -12.25 3.49
CA ILE A 29 -10.52 -11.59 4.80
C ILE A 29 -11.92 -11.76 5.41
N SER A 30 -12.98 -11.65 4.60
CA SER A 30 -14.34 -11.95 5.04
C SER A 30 -14.47 -13.38 5.57
N GLU A 31 -13.98 -14.37 4.82
CA GLU A 31 -13.99 -15.76 5.27
C GLU A 31 -13.21 -15.96 6.58
N SER A 32 -12.04 -15.32 6.71
CA SER A 32 -11.22 -15.42 7.93
C SER A 32 -11.89 -14.79 9.16
N LEU A 33 -12.85 -13.89 8.96
CA LEU A 33 -13.70 -13.30 10.00
C LEU A 33 -14.96 -14.13 10.28
N GLY A 34 -15.15 -15.27 9.61
CA GLY A 34 -16.34 -16.11 9.73
C GLY A 34 -17.58 -15.52 9.03
N LEU A 35 -17.38 -14.66 8.02
CA LEU A 35 -18.43 -14.03 7.24
C LEU A 35 -18.56 -14.71 5.88
N GLU A 36 -19.67 -14.45 5.18
CA GLU A 36 -19.81 -14.81 3.77
C GLU A 36 -18.68 -14.18 2.96
N PRO A 37 -18.10 -14.88 1.95
CA PRO A 37 -16.93 -14.40 1.22
C PRO A 37 -17.10 -12.97 0.70
N ASP A 38 -18.23 -12.64 0.09
CA ASP A 38 -18.43 -11.32 -0.49
C ASP A 38 -18.90 -10.22 0.50
N PHE A 39 -18.88 -10.48 1.81
CA PHE A 39 -19.43 -9.57 2.82
C PHE A 39 -18.74 -8.20 2.81
N LEU A 40 -17.40 -8.15 2.90
CA LEU A 40 -16.66 -6.88 2.94
C LEU A 40 -16.76 -6.14 1.61
N ASN A 41 -16.77 -6.87 0.49
CA ASN A 41 -17.03 -6.32 -0.83
C ASN A 41 -18.42 -5.66 -0.90
N LYS A 42 -19.46 -6.27 -0.35
CA LYS A 42 -20.79 -5.64 -0.26
C LYS A 42 -20.81 -4.44 0.68
N ALA A 43 -20.17 -4.55 1.84
CA ALA A 43 -20.18 -3.51 2.87
C ALA A 43 -19.48 -2.22 2.40
N LEU A 44 -18.39 -2.34 1.64
CA LEU A 44 -17.67 -1.20 1.06
C LEU A 44 -18.41 -0.58 -0.14
N GLY A 45 -19.47 -1.21 -0.65
CA GLY A 45 -20.32 -0.68 -1.71
C GLY A 45 -19.57 -0.37 -3.00
N LYS A 46 -19.74 0.83 -3.56
CA LYS A 46 -19.01 1.24 -4.78
C LYS A 46 -17.54 1.52 -4.46
N HIS A 47 -16.66 0.64 -4.92
CA HIS A 47 -15.22 0.79 -4.67
C HIS A 47 -14.59 1.88 -5.53
N GLY A 48 -14.06 2.92 -4.87
CA GLY A 48 -13.04 3.77 -5.47
C GLY A 48 -11.69 3.03 -5.53
N GLN A 49 -10.87 3.35 -6.53
CA GLN A 49 -9.48 2.93 -6.59
C GLN A 49 -8.63 4.18 -6.84
N HIS A 50 -7.54 4.33 -6.10
CA HIS A 50 -6.61 5.44 -6.26
C HIS A 50 -5.20 4.88 -6.44
N MET A 51 -4.56 5.21 -7.56
CA MET A 51 -3.15 4.89 -7.77
C MET A 51 -2.33 6.19 -7.67
N ALA A 52 -1.28 6.15 -6.86
CA ALA A 52 -0.27 7.20 -6.83
C ALA A 52 1.08 6.66 -7.30
N ILE A 53 1.99 7.56 -7.71
CA ILE A 53 3.40 7.24 -7.92
C ILE A 53 4.22 8.16 -7.04
N ASN A 54 4.92 7.57 -6.09
CA ASN A 54 5.81 8.28 -5.20
C ASN A 54 7.23 8.20 -5.78
N TYR A 55 7.84 9.35 -6.03
CA TYR A 55 9.26 9.45 -6.37
C TYR A 55 10.01 10.11 -5.22
N TYR A 56 10.90 9.35 -4.60
CA TYR A 56 11.74 9.79 -3.49
C TYR A 56 13.16 10.06 -4.02
N PRO A 57 13.55 11.32 -4.25
CA PRO A 57 14.91 11.62 -4.72
C PRO A 57 15.95 11.33 -3.64
N ARG A 58 17.23 11.30 -4.05
CA ARG A 58 18.37 11.29 -3.11
C ARG A 58 18.28 12.51 -2.20
N CYS A 59 18.43 12.28 -0.89
CA CYS A 59 18.37 13.32 0.12
C CYS A 59 19.74 13.48 0.80
N PRO A 60 20.36 14.68 0.82
CA PRO A 60 21.66 14.88 1.45
C PRO A 60 21.61 14.74 2.98
N ASN A 61 20.46 15.03 3.60
CA ASN A 61 20.26 14.98 5.05
C ASN A 61 19.09 14.04 5.40
N PRO A 62 19.22 12.72 5.17
CA PRO A 62 18.11 11.78 5.29
C PRO A 62 17.59 11.63 6.72
N GLU A 63 18.45 11.81 7.73
CA GLU A 63 18.06 11.77 9.14
C GLU A 63 17.16 12.94 9.57
N LEU A 64 17.12 14.02 8.78
CA LEU A 64 16.31 15.21 9.04
C LEU A 64 15.08 15.31 8.13
N THR A 65 14.87 14.34 7.23
CA THR A 65 13.87 14.43 6.16
C THR A 65 13.07 13.14 6.03
N TYR A 66 11.75 13.26 5.97
CA TYR A 66 10.89 12.15 5.56
C TYR A 66 10.63 12.20 4.05
N GLY A 67 10.55 11.03 3.44
CA GLY A 67 9.97 10.90 2.10
C GLY A 67 8.45 10.98 2.18
N LEU A 68 7.86 10.30 3.16
CA LEU A 68 6.44 10.38 3.51
C LEU A 68 6.34 10.29 5.04
N PRO A 69 5.74 11.29 5.71
CA PRO A 69 5.57 11.28 7.17
C PRO A 69 4.76 10.08 7.68
N SER A 70 4.84 9.82 8.98
CA SER A 70 4.08 8.74 9.61
C SER A 70 2.57 8.96 9.50
N HIS A 71 1.84 7.96 9.02
CA HIS A 71 0.39 7.98 8.87
C HIS A 71 -0.19 6.56 8.88
N THR A 72 -1.52 6.46 8.90
CA THR A 72 -2.31 5.28 8.51
C THR A 72 -3.01 5.56 7.19
N ASP A 73 -3.43 4.51 6.49
CA ASP A 73 -4.16 4.66 5.24
C ASP A 73 -5.67 4.73 5.49
N PRO A 74 -6.39 5.74 4.96
CA PRO A 74 -7.82 5.91 5.20
C PRO A 74 -8.72 4.96 4.38
N ASN A 75 -8.13 4.08 3.56
CA ASN A 75 -8.84 3.14 2.70
C ASN A 75 -9.10 1.79 3.42
N ALA A 76 -9.55 0.76 2.70
CA ALA A 76 -9.71 -0.58 3.24
C ALA A 76 -8.41 -1.40 3.14
N LEU A 77 -7.76 -1.34 1.98
CA LEU A 77 -6.52 -2.02 1.67
C LEU A 77 -5.68 -1.14 0.73
N THR A 78 -4.36 -1.13 0.92
CA THR A 78 -3.40 -0.65 -0.08
C THR A 78 -2.55 -1.81 -0.58
N VAL A 79 -2.40 -1.91 -1.89
CA VAL A 79 -1.45 -2.80 -2.56
C VAL A 79 -0.29 -1.97 -3.10
N LEU A 80 0.90 -2.21 -2.57
CA LEU A 80 2.10 -1.44 -2.87
C LEU A 80 3.07 -2.26 -3.72
N LEU A 81 3.35 -1.76 -4.92
CA LEU A 81 4.52 -2.14 -5.70
C LEU A 81 5.68 -1.20 -5.34
N GLN A 82 6.84 -1.77 -5.03
CA GLN A 82 8.04 -0.99 -4.69
C GLN A 82 9.29 -1.55 -5.37
N GLU A 83 10.26 -0.68 -5.63
CA GLU A 83 11.58 -1.08 -6.11
C GLU A 83 12.33 -1.91 -5.06
N GLN A 84 13.43 -2.55 -5.49
CA GLN A 84 14.34 -3.30 -4.62
C GLN A 84 15.26 -2.36 -3.81
N ILE A 85 14.67 -1.30 -3.25
CA ILE A 85 15.32 -0.27 -2.44
C ILE A 85 14.48 -0.09 -1.17
N SER A 86 15.10 -0.30 -0.01
CA SER A 86 14.45 -0.10 1.28
C SER A 86 14.06 1.37 1.50
N GLY A 87 12.95 1.59 2.21
CA GLY A 87 12.45 2.92 2.53
C GLY A 87 11.14 2.92 3.29
N LEU A 88 10.28 1.92 3.05
CA LEU A 88 9.08 1.72 3.86
C LEU A 88 9.44 1.21 5.26
N GLN A 89 8.86 1.84 6.27
CA GLN A 89 8.92 1.38 7.67
C GLN A 89 7.52 1.33 8.28
N VAL A 90 7.27 0.32 9.10
CA VAL A 90 6.03 0.14 9.85
C VAL A 90 6.34 0.22 11.34
N LEU A 91 5.51 0.92 12.10
CA LEU A 91 5.63 1.00 13.55
C LEU A 91 4.99 -0.24 14.16
N ASN A 92 5.77 -1.02 14.91
CA ASN A 92 5.31 -2.19 15.63
C ASN A 92 5.87 -2.17 17.05
N ASN A 93 5.00 -2.27 18.06
CA ASN A 93 5.36 -2.24 19.48
C ASN A 93 6.33 -1.10 19.85
N GLY A 94 6.05 0.11 19.35
CA GLY A 94 6.85 1.32 19.61
C GLY A 94 8.16 1.41 18.82
N SER A 95 8.49 0.43 17.99
CA SER A 95 9.71 0.39 17.19
C SER A 95 9.43 0.41 15.70
N TRP A 96 10.23 1.16 14.94
CA TRP A 96 10.16 1.18 13.48
C TRP A 96 10.84 -0.05 12.89
N ILE A 97 10.10 -0.84 12.12
CA ILE A 97 10.58 -2.03 11.42
C ILE A 97 10.67 -1.72 9.93
N ALA A 98 11.82 -1.98 9.32
CA ALA A 98 11.99 -1.86 7.87
C ALA A 98 11.24 -2.98 7.13
N VAL A 99 10.49 -2.62 6.11
CA VAL A 99 9.89 -3.59 5.18
C VAL A 99 10.89 -3.80 4.04
N HIS A 100 11.65 -4.88 4.11
CA HIS A 100 12.63 -5.20 3.09
C HIS A 100 11.93 -5.65 1.80
N PRO A 101 12.27 -5.08 0.63
CA PRO A 101 11.75 -5.53 -0.64
C PRO A 101 12.08 -7.02 -0.88
N ILE A 102 11.08 -7.78 -1.28
CA ILE A 102 11.25 -9.17 -1.74
C ILE A 102 11.04 -9.16 -3.27
N PRO A 103 11.94 -9.77 -4.07
CA PRO A 103 11.75 -9.87 -5.51
C PRO A 103 10.40 -10.47 -5.89
N ASN A 104 9.74 -9.89 -6.90
CA ASN A 104 8.43 -10.33 -7.42
C ASN A 104 7.30 -10.38 -6.37
N SER A 105 7.35 -9.50 -5.36
CA SER A 105 6.30 -9.39 -4.33
C SER A 105 5.58 -8.05 -4.38
N LEU A 106 4.39 -8.04 -3.79
CA LEU A 106 3.62 -6.84 -3.45
C LEU A 106 3.50 -6.77 -1.93
N VAL A 107 3.50 -5.56 -1.38
CA VAL A 107 3.18 -5.34 0.03
C VAL A 107 1.70 -5.00 0.12
N VAL A 108 0.97 -5.67 1.01
CA VAL A 108 -0.43 -5.38 1.30
C VAL A 108 -0.50 -4.79 2.71
N ASN A 109 -1.20 -3.66 2.87
CA ASN A 109 -1.53 -3.14 4.18
C ASN A 109 -3.05 -3.14 4.42
N ILE A 110 -3.41 -3.15 5.69
CA ILE A 110 -4.78 -2.92 6.15
C ILE A 110 -4.93 -1.41 6.38
N GLY A 111 -6.01 -0.83 5.87
CA GLY A 111 -6.38 0.55 6.12
C GLY A 111 -7.45 0.71 7.20
N ASP A 112 -7.74 1.96 7.53
CA ASP A 112 -8.61 2.36 8.64
C ASP A 112 -10.05 1.85 8.46
N GLN A 113 -10.56 1.80 7.22
CA GLN A 113 -11.92 1.30 6.97
C GLN A 113 -12.06 -0.17 7.36
N LEU A 114 -11.07 -0.99 7.01
CA LEU A 114 -11.10 -2.42 7.32
C LEU A 114 -10.86 -2.70 8.80
N GLN A 115 -10.03 -1.87 9.46
CA GLN A 115 -9.92 -1.90 10.92
C GLN A 115 -11.30 -1.66 11.58
N VAL A 116 -12.06 -0.67 11.13
CA VAL A 116 -13.39 -0.40 11.67
C VAL A 116 -14.38 -1.53 11.36
N LEU A 117 -14.44 -1.99 10.11
CA LEU A 117 -15.37 -3.05 9.69
C LEU A 117 -15.11 -4.39 10.40
N SER A 118 -13.85 -4.68 10.73
CA SER A 118 -13.48 -5.88 11.49
C SER A 118 -13.56 -5.69 13.01
N ASN A 119 -14.12 -4.58 13.49
CA ASN A 119 -14.19 -4.21 14.91
C ASN A 119 -12.81 -4.28 15.60
N GLY A 120 -11.76 -3.86 14.89
CA GLY A 120 -10.40 -3.82 15.38
C GLY A 120 -9.67 -5.16 15.42
N ILE A 121 -10.21 -6.24 14.83
CA ILE A 121 -9.48 -7.51 14.67
C ILE A 121 -8.26 -7.31 13.78
N TYR A 122 -8.46 -6.70 12.61
CA TYR A 122 -7.37 -6.25 11.75
C TYR A 122 -6.92 -4.85 12.14
N LYS A 123 -5.60 -4.63 12.16
CA LYS A 123 -5.01 -3.34 12.58
C LYS A 123 -4.47 -2.56 11.39
N SER A 124 -4.89 -1.31 11.28
CA SER A 124 -4.30 -0.33 10.39
C SER A 124 -2.98 0.14 11.00
N ALA A 125 -1.88 -0.18 10.36
CA ALA A 125 -0.55 0.02 10.91
C ALA A 125 -0.01 1.42 10.56
N ILE A 126 0.50 2.13 11.57
CA ILE A 126 1.24 3.38 11.34
C ILE A 126 2.50 3.06 10.54
N HIS A 127 2.71 3.74 9.44
CA HIS A 127 3.86 3.52 8.57
C HIS A 127 4.39 4.84 8.00
N ARG A 128 5.64 4.83 7.52
CA ARG A 128 6.32 6.00 6.94
C ARG A 128 7.25 5.57 5.80
N ALA A 129 7.66 6.52 4.96
CA ALA A 129 8.75 6.32 4.02
C ALA A 129 9.95 7.21 4.37
N ILE A 130 11.11 6.60 4.58
CA ILE A 130 12.39 7.30 4.74
C ILE A 130 13.08 7.49 3.39
N VAL A 131 13.99 8.46 3.33
CA VAL A 131 14.84 8.73 2.17
C VAL A 131 16.28 8.35 2.48
N ASN A 132 17.13 8.30 1.45
CA ASN A 132 18.55 8.02 1.60
C ASN A 132 19.36 8.96 0.69
N SER A 133 20.67 9.07 0.91
CA SER A 133 21.55 9.97 0.15
C SER A 133 22.13 9.36 -1.14
N SER A 134 22.01 8.05 -1.32
CA SER A 134 22.75 7.30 -2.35
C SER A 134 21.92 6.96 -3.60
N VAL A 135 20.62 6.71 -3.45
CA VAL A 135 19.76 6.23 -4.53
C VAL A 135 18.33 6.77 -4.40
N SER A 136 17.73 7.16 -5.53
CA SER A 136 16.30 7.49 -5.58
C SER A 136 15.46 6.22 -5.46
N ARG A 137 14.23 6.34 -4.97
CA ARG A 137 13.29 5.21 -4.84
C ARG A 137 11.94 5.57 -5.45
N ILE A 138 11.32 4.62 -6.13
CA ILE A 138 9.94 4.71 -6.62
C ILE A 138 9.05 3.68 -5.89
N SER A 139 7.82 4.07 -5.62
CA SER A 139 6.77 3.13 -5.22
C SER A 139 5.40 3.54 -5.73
N ILE A 140 4.53 2.55 -5.97
CA ILE A 140 3.20 2.71 -6.57
C ILE A 140 2.17 2.08 -5.62
N PRO A 141 1.65 2.83 -4.62
CA PRO A 141 0.50 2.40 -3.84
C PRO A 141 -0.77 2.49 -4.69
N THR A 142 -1.64 1.50 -4.56
CA THR A 142 -2.91 1.38 -5.31
C THR A 142 -4.02 0.83 -4.45
#